data_AF-M0BCH9-F1
#
_entry.id   AF-M0BCH9-F1
#
_cell.length_a   1.000
_cell.length_b   1.000
_cell.length_c   1.000
_cell.angle_alpha   90.00
_cell.angle_beta   90.00
_cell.angle_gamma   90.00
#
_symmetry.space_group_name_H-M   'P 1'
#
loop_
_entity.id
_entity.type
_entity.pdbx_description
1 polymer ?
#
loop_
_entity_poly.entity_id
_entity_poly.type
_entity_poly.pdbx_seq_one_letter_code
_entity_poly.pdbx_strand_id
1 'polypeptide(L)'
;MSFQREVWLIIPFSMAVAVSLGMLSTDLVPFIDLGQILFEFGNIEFSLARGIAVACLLAVFVNRDVGFADTSGVDLWIVYATIGLILAPPLFPALQGTLAEAPAAFAAFGVQTTGFTLVSYLN
;
A
#
# COMPACT_ATOMS: atom_id res chain seq x y z
N MET A 1 16.77 -16.97 1.57
CA MET A 1 15.98 -17.23 0.33
C MET A 1 14.64 -16.46 0.34
N SER A 2 14.32 -15.76 1.44
CA SER A 2 13.16 -14.89 1.71
C SER A 2 13.16 -13.59 0.88
N PHE A 3 14.28 -12.85 0.87
CA PHE A 3 14.42 -11.55 0.19
C PHE A 3 13.93 -11.51 -1.26
N GLN A 4 14.27 -12.52 -2.08
CA GLN A 4 13.83 -12.57 -3.47
C GLN A 4 12.31 -12.65 -3.60
N ARG A 5 11.61 -13.38 -2.71
CA ARG A 5 10.14 -13.53 -2.77
C ARG A 5 9.42 -12.24 -2.34
N GLU A 6 9.98 -11.52 -1.40
CA GLU A 6 9.41 -10.26 -0.89
C GLU A 6 9.56 -9.12 -1.89
N VAL A 7 10.68 -9.04 -2.59
CA VAL A 7 10.88 -8.07 -3.67
C VAL A 7 9.87 -8.28 -4.80
N TRP A 8 9.47 -9.53 -5.11
CA TRP A 8 8.42 -9.77 -6.11
C TRP A 8 7.04 -9.20 -5.71
N LEU A 9 6.78 -9.00 -4.41
CA LEU A 9 5.54 -8.40 -3.91
C LEU A 9 5.48 -6.88 -4.14
N ILE A 10 6.60 -6.21 -4.47
CA ILE A 10 6.58 -4.78 -4.79
C ILE A 10 5.78 -4.47 -6.06
N ILE A 11 5.74 -5.42 -7.00
CA ILE A 11 5.02 -5.27 -8.27
C ILE A 11 3.51 -5.19 -8.03
N PRO A 12 2.85 -6.19 -7.41
CA PRO A 12 1.43 -6.08 -7.09
C PRO A 12 1.15 -4.96 -6.09
N PHE A 13 2.05 -4.68 -5.15
CA PHE A 13 1.89 -3.57 -4.19
C PHE A 13 1.86 -2.20 -4.89
N SER A 14 2.86 -1.89 -5.71
CA SER A 14 2.96 -0.60 -6.42
C SER A 14 1.79 -0.40 -7.38
N MET A 15 1.39 -1.44 -8.12
CA MET A 15 0.21 -1.39 -8.98
C MET A 15 -1.07 -1.09 -8.17
N ALA A 16 -1.27 -1.77 -7.05
CA ALA A 16 -2.41 -1.56 -6.18
C ALA A 16 -2.44 -0.15 -5.57
N VAL A 17 -1.29 0.37 -5.12
CA VAL A 17 -1.18 1.74 -4.60
C VAL A 17 -1.50 2.76 -5.70
N ALA A 18 -0.94 2.61 -6.90
CA ALA A 18 -1.17 3.51 -8.01
C ALA A 18 -2.65 3.55 -8.44
N VAL A 19 -3.34 2.41 -8.47
CA VAL A 19 -4.79 2.37 -8.71
C VAL A 19 -5.56 3.02 -7.56
N SER A 20 -5.18 2.77 -6.30
CA SER A 20 -5.86 3.34 -5.13
C SER A 20 -5.76 4.87 -5.01
N LEU A 21 -4.70 5.44 -5.59
CA LEU A 21 -4.44 6.88 -5.69
C LEU A 21 -5.05 7.51 -6.96
N GLY A 22 -5.71 6.72 -7.81
CA GLY A 22 -6.28 7.21 -9.07
C GLY A 22 -5.25 7.51 -10.17
N MET A 23 -4.01 7.05 -10.01
CA MET A 23 -2.93 7.26 -11.00
C MET A 23 -3.02 6.30 -12.18
N LEU A 24 -3.61 5.13 -11.96
CA LEU A 24 -3.80 4.09 -12.97
C LEU A 24 -5.28 3.69 -13.06
N SER A 25 -5.69 3.23 -14.24
CA SER A 25 -7.05 2.72 -14.46
C SER A 25 -7.31 1.46 -13.64
N THR A 26 -8.55 1.30 -13.19
CA THR A 26 -9.02 0.15 -12.41
C THR A 26 -9.15 -1.13 -13.24
N ASP A 27 -9.25 -1.00 -14.57
CA ASP A 27 -9.44 -2.08 -15.54
C ASP A 27 -8.12 -2.67 -16.08
N LEU A 28 -7.02 -2.52 -15.33
CA LEU A 28 -5.68 -2.93 -15.76
C LEU A 28 -5.53 -4.43 -16.01
N VAL A 29 -6.24 -5.26 -15.25
CA VAL A 29 -6.19 -6.72 -15.37
C VAL A 29 -7.48 -7.18 -16.04
N PRO A 30 -7.43 -7.84 -17.21
CA PRO A 30 -8.63 -8.40 -17.80
C PRO A 30 -9.25 -9.37 -16.77
N PHE A 31 -10.55 -9.23 -16.54
CA PHE A 31 -11.35 -9.99 -15.56
C PHE A 31 -11.27 -9.56 -14.08
N ILE A 32 -10.45 -8.57 -13.69
CA ILE A 32 -10.38 -8.08 -12.30
C ILE A 32 -10.48 -6.56 -12.27
N ASP A 33 -11.57 -6.04 -11.71
CA ASP A 33 -11.72 -4.62 -11.41
C ASP A 33 -11.05 -4.30 -10.06
N LEU A 34 -9.90 -3.64 -10.11
CA LEU A 34 -9.15 -3.24 -8.93
C LEU A 34 -9.81 -2.07 -8.16
N GLY A 35 -10.73 -1.37 -8.81
CA GLY A 35 -11.57 -0.33 -8.21
C GLY A 35 -12.76 -0.89 -7.44
N GLN A 36 -13.09 -2.17 -7.59
CA GLN A 36 -14.22 -2.80 -6.93
C GLN A 36 -14.16 -2.57 -5.40
N ILE A 37 -15.22 -2.00 -4.86
CA ILE A 37 -15.38 -1.79 -3.41
C ILE A 37 -15.73 -3.14 -2.77
N LEU A 38 -14.87 -3.61 -1.87
CA LEU A 38 -15.06 -4.86 -1.11
C LEU A 38 -15.90 -4.64 0.13
N PHE A 39 -15.67 -3.53 0.82
CA PHE A 39 -16.40 -3.15 2.01
C PHE A 39 -16.68 -1.66 1.98
N GLU A 40 -17.91 -1.29 2.32
CA GLU A 40 -18.33 0.10 2.51
C GLU A 40 -18.90 0.21 3.91
N PHE A 41 -18.33 1.09 4.72
CA PHE A 41 -18.81 1.34 6.09
C PHE A 41 -18.91 2.84 6.33
N GLY A 42 -20.12 3.39 6.18
CA GLY A 42 -20.34 4.84 6.20
C GLY A 42 -19.69 5.51 4.99
N ASN A 43 -18.82 6.50 5.23
CA ASN A 43 -18.05 7.18 4.17
C ASN A 43 -16.69 6.50 3.86
N ILE A 44 -16.43 5.33 4.43
CA ILE A 44 -15.17 4.61 4.27
C ILE A 44 -15.37 3.53 3.21
N GLU A 45 -14.76 3.74 2.04
CA GLU A 45 -14.72 2.76 0.96
C GLU A 45 -13.41 1.97 1.00
N PHE A 46 -13.49 0.64 1.06
CA PHE A 46 -12.33 -0.24 0.98
C PHE A 46 -12.34 -0.98 -0.35
N SER A 47 -11.49 -0.57 -1.29
CA SER A 47 -11.38 -1.18 -2.61
C SER A 47 -10.46 -2.41 -2.63
N LEU A 48 -10.62 -3.25 -3.64
CA LEU A 48 -9.79 -4.43 -3.88
C LEU A 48 -8.30 -4.05 -3.98
N ALA A 49 -7.97 -2.94 -4.65
CA ALA A 49 -6.62 -2.39 -4.68
C ALA A 49 -6.06 -2.12 -3.28
N ARG A 50 -6.83 -1.45 -2.40
CA ARG A 50 -6.39 -1.20 -1.00
C ARG A 50 -6.18 -2.52 -0.25
N GLY A 51 -7.04 -3.51 -0.47
CA GLY A 51 -6.89 -4.85 0.08
C GLY A 51 -5.60 -5.54 -0.33
N ILE A 52 -5.28 -5.51 -1.63
CA ILE A 52 -4.04 -6.11 -2.18
C ILE A 52 -2.81 -5.40 -1.61
N ALA A 53 -2.80 -4.07 -1.57
CA ALA A 53 -1.67 -3.30 -1.03
C ALA A 53 -1.40 -3.65 0.46
N VAL A 54 -2.46 -3.72 1.29
CA VAL A 54 -2.35 -4.14 2.69
C VAL A 54 -1.88 -5.59 2.81
N ALA A 55 -2.42 -6.50 1.99
CA ALA A 55 -2.05 -7.92 2.02
C ALA A 55 -0.58 -8.15 1.64
N CYS A 56 -0.08 -7.47 0.61
CA CYS A 56 1.34 -7.53 0.22
C CYS A 56 2.25 -7.05 1.36
N LEU A 57 1.88 -5.95 2.03
CA LEU A 57 2.67 -5.41 3.12
C LEU A 57 2.65 -6.33 4.36
N LEU A 58 1.49 -6.89 4.71
CA LEU A 58 1.38 -7.90 5.76
C LEU A 58 2.17 -9.17 5.42
N ALA A 59 2.20 -9.59 4.16
CA ALA A 59 2.97 -10.77 3.75
C ALA A 59 4.48 -10.58 3.94
N VAL A 60 5.03 -9.39 3.66
CA VAL A 60 6.44 -9.07 3.97
C VAL A 60 6.67 -9.05 5.48
N PHE A 61 5.73 -8.46 6.22
CA PHE A 61 5.82 -8.36 7.68
C PHE A 61 5.78 -9.72 8.39
N VAL A 62 5.00 -10.68 7.90
CA VAL A 62 4.86 -12.02 8.49
C VAL A 62 6.02 -12.95 8.11
N ASN A 63 6.59 -12.80 6.91
CA ASN A 63 7.70 -13.64 6.44
C ASN A 63 9.08 -13.13 6.86
N ARG A 64 9.10 -12.22 7.82
CA ARG A 64 10.27 -11.50 8.30
C ARG A 64 11.25 -12.39 9.06
N ASP A 65 12.53 -12.28 8.71
CA ASP A 65 13.63 -13.05 9.33
C ASP A 65 14.27 -12.35 10.54
N VAL A 66 14.22 -11.00 10.60
CA VAL A 66 14.83 -10.20 11.69
C VAL A 66 13.80 -9.84 12.77
N GLY A 67 14.14 -9.92 14.06
CA GLY A 67 13.21 -9.56 15.14
C GLY A 67 12.89 -8.06 15.19
N PHE A 68 11.65 -7.70 15.56
CA PHE A 68 11.20 -6.30 15.72
C PHE A 68 12.01 -5.47 16.72
N ALA A 69 12.74 -6.13 17.62
CA ALA A 69 13.61 -5.47 18.59
C ALA A 69 14.92 -4.94 17.95
N ASP A 70 15.36 -5.52 16.84
CA ASP A 70 16.67 -5.25 16.24
C ASP A 70 16.60 -4.15 15.17
N THR A 71 15.44 -3.96 14.55
CA THR A 71 15.14 -2.79 13.74
C THR A 71 14.42 -1.79 14.61
N SER A 72 15.13 -0.74 15.04
CA SER A 72 14.54 0.43 15.68
C SER A 72 13.22 0.80 14.99
N GLY A 73 12.20 1.24 15.75
CA GLY A 73 10.78 1.36 15.35
C GLY A 73 10.43 2.11 14.05
N VAL A 74 11.42 2.50 13.25
CA VAL A 74 11.37 2.85 11.82
C VAL A 74 10.55 1.85 11.02
N ASP A 75 10.73 0.54 11.17
CA ASP A 75 9.96 -0.44 10.37
C ASP A 75 8.49 -0.47 10.74
N LEU A 76 8.20 -0.39 12.03
CA LEU A 76 6.84 -0.28 12.53
C LEU A 76 6.22 1.03 12.04
N TRP A 77 6.98 2.13 12.06
CA TRP A 77 6.54 3.43 11.55
C TRP A 77 6.28 3.40 10.05
N ILE A 78 7.13 2.75 9.26
CA ILE A 78 6.93 2.60 7.81
C ILE A 78 5.65 1.80 7.54
N VAL A 79 5.46 0.67 8.23
CA VAL A 79 4.24 -0.14 8.13
C VAL A 79 3.00 0.70 8.49
N TYR A 80 3.04 1.44 9.60
CA TYR A 80 1.93 2.31 10.01
C TYR A 80 1.71 3.48 9.05
N ALA A 81 2.77 4.08 8.50
CA ALA A 81 2.68 5.18 7.56
C ALA A 81 2.12 4.70 6.21
N THR A 82 2.54 3.52 5.74
CA THR A 82 2.05 2.93 4.49
C THR A 82 0.60 2.47 4.62
N ILE A 83 0.24 1.73 5.68
CA ILE A 83 -1.15 1.35 5.96
C ILE A 83 -1.99 2.61 6.19
N GLY A 84 -1.48 3.57 6.95
CA GLY A 84 -2.11 4.85 7.23
C GLY A 84 -2.40 5.62 5.95
N LEU A 85 -1.47 5.66 4.99
CA LEU A 85 -1.67 6.31 3.68
C LEU A 85 -2.63 5.56 2.77
N ILE A 86 -2.66 4.22 2.82
CA ILE A 86 -3.64 3.42 2.07
C ILE A 86 -5.06 3.64 2.62
N LEU A 87 -5.19 3.73 3.94
CA LEU A 87 -6.45 3.95 4.65
C LEU A 87 -6.82 5.43 4.80
N ALA A 88 -5.90 6.37 4.57
CA ALA A 88 -6.13 7.80 4.76
C ALA A 88 -7.22 8.35 3.83
N PRO A 89 -7.24 8.06 2.51
CA PRO A 89 -8.30 8.56 1.64
C PRO A 89 -9.72 8.18 2.11
N PRO A 90 -10.02 6.92 2.51
CA PRO A 90 -11.36 6.58 3.00
C PRO A 90 -11.62 7.03 4.45
N LEU A 91 -10.60 7.14 5.32
CA LEU A 91 -10.77 7.64 6.70
C LEU A 91 -10.87 9.17 6.79
N PHE A 92 -10.26 9.88 5.84
CA PHE A 92 -10.24 11.34 5.75
C PHE A 92 -10.64 11.79 4.34
N PRO A 93 -11.95 11.82 4.02
CA PRO A 93 -12.44 12.22 2.71
C PRO A 93 -11.97 13.62 2.28
N ALA A 94 -11.68 14.51 3.24
CA ALA A 94 -11.11 15.83 2.96
C ALA A 94 -9.73 15.77 2.27
N LEU A 95 -8.97 14.70 2.49
CA LEU A 95 -7.68 14.46 1.84
C LEU A 95 -7.82 13.70 0.53
N GLN A 96 -8.99 13.13 0.21
CA GLN A 96 -9.20 12.37 -1.02
C GLN A 96 -9.01 13.25 -2.26
N GLY A 97 -9.55 14.47 -2.25
CA GLY A 97 -9.36 15.43 -3.33
C GLY A 97 -7.89 15.84 -3.48
N THR A 98 -7.22 16.14 -2.37
CA THR A 98 -5.79 16.51 -2.38
C THR A 98 -4.90 15.36 -2.82
N LEU A 99 -5.14 14.13 -2.36
CA LEU A 99 -4.36 12.94 -2.72
C LEU A 99 -4.65 12.45 -4.14
N ALA A 100 -5.81 12.81 -4.71
CA ALA A 100 -6.13 12.57 -6.11
C ALA A 100 -5.46 13.58 -7.06
N GLU A 101 -4.96 14.72 -6.56
CA GLU A 101 -4.16 15.62 -7.38
C GLU A 101 -2.80 14.97 -7.70
N ALA A 102 -2.44 14.98 -8.98
CA ALA A 102 -1.23 14.33 -9.50
C ALA A 102 0.04 14.51 -8.62
N PRO A 103 0.44 15.73 -8.20
CA PRO A 103 1.67 15.89 -7.41
C PRO A 103 1.61 15.22 -6.02
N ALA A 104 0.46 15.25 -5.36
CA ALA A 104 0.27 14.58 -4.07
C ALA A 104 0.14 13.06 -4.22
N ALA A 105 -0.52 12.60 -5.29
CA ALA A 105 -0.58 11.18 -5.65
C ALA A 105 0.82 10.62 -5.89
N PHE A 106 1.68 11.32 -6.64
CA PHE A 106 3.07 10.91 -6.86
C PHE A 106 3.89 10.89 -5.56
N ALA A 107 3.72 11.90 -4.69
CA ALA A 107 4.41 11.93 -3.40
C ALA A 107 3.97 10.76 -2.50
N ALA A 108 2.66 10.51 -2.40
CA ALA A 108 2.10 9.40 -1.64
C ALA A 108 2.54 8.05 -2.21
N PHE A 109 2.56 7.90 -3.53
CA PHE A 109 3.07 6.71 -4.21
C PHE A 109 4.56 6.48 -3.91
N GLY A 110 5.38 7.53 -4.01
CA GLY A 110 6.81 7.47 -3.72
C GLY A 110 7.09 7.07 -2.27
N VAL A 111 6.39 7.66 -1.31
CA VAL A 111 6.51 7.31 0.11
C VAL A 111 6.10 5.85 0.36
N GLN A 112 4.98 5.41 -0.20
CA GLN A 112 4.48 4.04 0.00
C GLN A 112 5.40 2.98 -0.62
N THR A 113 5.86 3.20 -1.85
CA THR A 113 6.76 2.27 -2.56
C THR A 113 8.16 2.24 -1.96
N THR A 114 8.69 3.41 -1.56
CA THR A 114 9.98 3.49 -0.85
C THR A 114 9.88 2.80 0.51
N GLY A 115 8.80 3.03 1.25
CA GLY A 115 8.54 2.35 2.52
C GLY A 115 8.51 0.83 2.38
N PHE A 116 7.74 0.32 1.42
CA PHE A 116 7.69 -1.12 1.14
C PHE A 116 9.07 -1.70 0.80
N THR A 117 9.85 -0.98 -0.01
CA THR A 117 11.21 -1.39 -0.41
C THR A 117 12.15 -1.44 0.80
N LEU A 118 12.08 -0.44 1.67
CA LEU A 118 12.91 -0.38 2.88
C LEU A 118 12.58 -1.52 3.84
N VAL A 119 11.30 -1.81 4.06
CA VAL A 119 10.88 -2.94 4.91
C VAL A 119 11.34 -4.27 4.33
N SER A 120 11.24 -4.45 3.02
CA SER A 120 11.73 -5.66 2.34
C SER A 120 13.26 -5.78 2.38
N TYR A 121 13.99 -4.67 2.46
CA TYR A 121 15.46 -4.63 2.50
C TYR A 121 16.04 -4.85 3.90
N LEU A 122 15.32 -4.41 4.93
CA LEU A 122 15.70 -4.58 6.33
C LEU A 122 15.31 -5.97 6.88
N ASN A 123 14.60 -6.75 6.07
CA ASN A 123 14.24 -8.14 6.31
C ASN A 123 15.38 -9.10 5.99
#